data_AF-A0A977PLA3-F1
#
_entry.id   AF-A0A977PLA3-F1
#
_cell.length_a   1.000
_cell.length_b   1.000
_cell.length_c   1.000
_cell.angle_alpha   90.00
_cell.angle_beta   90.00
_cell.angle_gamma   90.00
#
_symmetry.space_group_name_H-M   'P 1'
#
loop_
_entity.id
_entity.type
_entity.pdbx_description
1 polymer ?
#
loop_
_entity_poly.entity_id
_entity_poly.type
_entity_poly.pdbx_seq_one_letter_code
_entity_poly.pdbx_strand_id
1 'polypeptide(L)'
;MTTLLFIINLIVSISMMLSDKLKLNRYKAVTKIPYKNLKVIGALMFLINFVDPLIADIFMGTSLVLSFALTLKEIERRGELEGLLEGGEGETIKPFELGKVLFITSVSLMIASIALLILAYPILPQRVVVHFGIDMKPNGWMDKVGFAIMYLVNVLMMGFFSALISWMSFKEPGALYSLSKNDERNLKAFVALMFATQLIATFAMIYLLWYNLT
;
A
#
# COMPACT_ATOMS: atom_id res chain seq x y z
N MET A 1 6.53 -3.72 -15.69
CA MET A 1 5.95 -3.71 -14.32
C MET A 1 6.77 -2.84 -13.35
N THR A 2 8.10 -2.80 -13.47
CA THR A 2 8.98 -1.80 -12.82
C THR A 2 8.49 -0.36 -12.99
N THR A 3 7.98 0.01 -14.17
CA THR A 3 7.40 1.35 -14.43
C THR A 3 6.15 1.66 -13.61
N LEU A 4 5.35 0.65 -13.25
CA LEU A 4 4.09 0.84 -12.54
C LEU A 4 4.29 0.91 -11.03
N LEU A 5 5.14 0.02 -10.49
CA LEU A 5 5.69 0.12 -9.13
C LEU A 5 6.52 1.41 -8.95
N PHE A 6 7.21 1.87 -10.00
CA PHE A 6 7.87 3.17 -10.04
C PHE A 6 6.86 4.31 -9.95
N ILE A 7 5.76 4.28 -10.70
CA ILE A 7 4.71 5.30 -10.63
C ILE A 7 4.05 5.31 -9.25
N ILE A 8 3.77 4.16 -8.65
CA ILE A 8 3.20 4.07 -7.29
C ILE A 8 4.17 4.63 -6.25
N ASN A 9 5.44 4.18 -6.26
CA ASN A 9 6.46 4.70 -5.34
C ASN A 9 6.73 6.19 -5.55
N LEU A 10 6.66 6.67 -6.79
CA LEU A 10 6.79 8.07 -7.15
C LEU A 10 5.59 8.88 -6.63
N ILE A 11 4.35 8.37 -6.76
CA ILE A 11 3.15 9.03 -6.24
C ILE A 11 3.18 9.08 -4.71
N VAL A 12 3.58 8.00 -4.03
CA VAL A 12 3.76 7.99 -2.57
C VAL A 12 4.83 9.00 -2.18
N SER A 13 5.99 9.00 -2.85
CA SER A 13 7.09 9.94 -2.58
C SER A 13 6.73 11.40 -2.85
N ILE A 14 5.96 11.69 -3.91
CA ILE A 14 5.47 13.03 -4.25
C ILE A 14 4.42 13.49 -3.23
N SER A 15 3.49 12.62 -2.85
CA SER A 15 2.48 12.92 -1.82
C SER A 15 3.14 13.25 -0.48
N MET A 16 4.22 12.54 -0.17
CA MET A 16 5.09 12.80 0.96
C MET A 16 5.89 14.11 0.80
N MET A 17 6.43 14.44 -0.37
CA MET A 17 7.14 15.72 -0.62
C MET A 17 6.21 16.93 -0.57
N LEU A 18 4.97 16.81 -1.02
CA LEU A 18 3.98 17.90 -0.97
C LEU A 18 3.56 18.20 0.48
N SER A 19 3.69 17.23 1.40
CA SER A 19 3.46 17.44 2.83
C SER A 19 4.43 18.44 3.49
N ASP A 20 5.69 18.52 3.02
CA ASP A 20 6.77 19.37 3.57
C ASP A 20 6.48 20.88 3.42
N LYS A 21 5.66 21.30 2.45
CA LYS A 21 5.36 22.73 2.21
C LYS A 21 4.32 23.34 3.15
N LEU A 22 3.59 22.53 3.91
CA LEU A 22 2.48 22.99 4.75
C LEU A 22 2.89 23.02 6.23
N LYS A 23 3.38 24.19 6.66
CA LYS A 23 3.89 24.49 8.02
C LYS A 23 2.77 24.34 9.08
N LEU A 24 2.82 23.29 9.91
CA LEU A 24 2.08 23.23 11.18
C LEU A 24 3.05 22.96 12.34
N ASN A 25 3.07 23.85 13.33
CA ASN A 25 4.04 23.83 14.44
C ASN A 25 3.69 22.83 15.57
N ARG A 26 2.44 22.34 15.68
CA ARG A 26 2.02 21.44 16.78
C ARG A 26 2.33 19.95 16.56
N TYR A 27 2.47 19.47 15.31
CA TYR A 27 2.69 18.04 15.01
C TYR A 27 4.05 17.72 14.36
N LYS A 28 4.97 18.70 14.33
CA LYS A 28 6.30 18.58 13.69
C LYS A 28 7.19 17.51 14.30
N ALA A 29 7.02 17.18 15.59
CA ALA A 29 7.86 16.20 16.27
C ALA A 29 7.44 14.75 15.98
N VAL A 30 6.13 14.48 15.97
CA VAL A 30 5.58 13.13 15.76
C VAL A 30 5.70 12.69 14.30
N THR A 31 5.54 13.62 13.36
CA THR A 31 5.58 13.33 11.91
C THR A 31 7.00 13.23 11.33
N LYS A 32 8.03 13.80 11.99
CA LYS A 32 9.41 13.84 11.45
C LYS A 32 10.10 12.48 11.40
N ILE A 33 9.84 11.62 12.37
CA ILE A 33 10.50 10.31 12.52
C ILE A 33 10.06 9.32 11.42
N PRO A 34 8.75 9.07 11.20
CA PRO A 34 8.32 8.18 10.11
C PRO A 34 8.71 8.73 8.73
N TYR A 35 8.74 10.05 8.56
CA TYR A 35 9.02 10.67 7.27
C TYR A 35 10.47 10.48 6.78
N LYS A 36 11.47 10.65 7.65
CA LYS A 36 12.88 10.42 7.30
C LYS A 36 13.12 8.96 6.95
N ASN A 37 12.50 8.05 7.69
CA ASN A 37 12.62 6.61 7.47
C ASN A 37 11.95 6.21 6.13
N LEU A 38 10.79 6.76 5.81
CA LEU A 38 10.08 6.44 4.55
C LEU A 38 10.84 6.92 3.30
N LYS A 39 11.53 8.07 3.34
CA LYS A 39 12.42 8.49 2.25
C LYS A 39 13.57 7.51 2.02
N VAL A 40 14.21 7.05 3.11
CA VAL A 40 15.32 6.08 3.04
C VAL A 40 14.81 4.72 2.56
N ILE A 41 13.66 4.25 3.08
CA ILE A 41 13.01 3.00 2.65
C ILE A 41 12.69 3.07 1.15
N GLY A 42 12.08 4.16 0.67
CA GLY A 42 11.77 4.32 -0.75
C GLY A 42 13.02 4.31 -1.65
N ALA A 43 14.10 4.96 -1.23
CA ALA A 43 15.37 4.95 -1.96
C ALA A 43 16.04 3.56 -1.96
N LEU A 44 16.02 2.85 -0.83
CA LEU A 44 16.52 1.47 -0.74
C LEU A 44 15.68 0.53 -1.58
N MET A 45 14.35 0.66 -1.55
CA MET A 45 13.45 -0.12 -2.40
C MET A 45 13.76 0.10 -3.87
N PHE A 46 14.01 1.34 -4.30
CA PHE A 46 14.41 1.63 -5.67
C PHE A 46 15.66 0.85 -6.07
N LEU A 47 16.70 0.83 -5.22
CA LEU A 47 17.94 0.11 -5.49
C LEU A 47 17.74 -1.42 -5.48
N ILE A 48 16.98 -1.95 -4.53
CA ILE A 48 16.75 -3.40 -4.38
C ILE A 48 15.92 -3.95 -5.56
N ASN A 49 15.00 -3.15 -6.11
CA ASN A 49 14.17 -3.58 -7.24
C ASN A 49 14.98 -3.85 -8.53
N PHE A 50 16.19 -3.30 -8.65
CA PHE A 50 17.12 -3.65 -9.72
C PHE A 50 17.86 -4.97 -9.49
N VAL A 51 17.94 -5.43 -8.25
CA VAL A 51 18.63 -6.67 -7.87
C VAL A 51 17.67 -7.86 -7.92
N ASP A 52 16.56 -7.77 -7.19
CA ASP A 52 15.57 -8.83 -7.10
C ASP A 52 14.19 -8.26 -6.73
N PRO A 53 13.19 -8.33 -7.64
CA PRO A 53 11.85 -7.83 -7.38
C PRO A 53 11.14 -8.48 -6.19
N LEU A 54 11.37 -9.78 -5.93
CA LEU A 54 10.75 -10.48 -4.80
C LEU A 54 11.33 -9.98 -3.48
N ILE A 55 12.65 -9.77 -3.41
CA ILE A 55 13.29 -9.18 -2.22
C ILE A 55 12.78 -7.76 -2.01
N ALA A 56 12.61 -6.98 -3.09
CA ALA A 56 12.06 -5.63 -3.00
C ALA A 56 10.64 -5.62 -2.43
N ASP A 57 9.77 -6.54 -2.87
CA ASP A 57 8.39 -6.66 -2.38
C ASP A 57 8.33 -7.10 -0.91
N ILE A 58 9.14 -8.09 -0.51
CA ILE A 58 9.25 -8.52 0.89
C ILE A 58 9.76 -7.36 1.75
N PHE A 59 10.82 -6.68 1.32
CA PHE A 59 11.40 -5.55 2.04
C PHE A 59 10.40 -4.41 2.19
N MET A 60 9.64 -4.10 1.14
CA MET A 60 8.55 -3.12 1.17
C MET A 60 7.51 -3.49 2.23
N GLY A 61 7.05 -4.75 2.21
CA GLY A 61 6.05 -5.24 3.15
C GLY A 61 6.50 -5.17 4.60
N THR A 62 7.68 -5.72 4.88
CA THR A 62 8.25 -5.68 6.23
C THR A 62 8.47 -4.23 6.68
N SER A 63 8.95 -3.35 5.80
CA SER A 63 9.20 -1.94 6.12
C SER A 63 7.91 -1.17 6.41
N LEU A 64 6.84 -1.43 5.66
CA LEU A 64 5.53 -0.82 5.90
C LEU A 64 4.92 -1.29 7.22
N VAL A 65 4.91 -2.61 7.47
CA VAL A 65 4.41 -3.18 8.74
C VAL A 65 5.21 -2.66 9.92
N LEU A 66 6.54 -2.63 9.82
CA LEU A 66 7.41 -2.12 10.88
C LEU A 66 7.19 -0.62 11.11
N SER A 67 7.08 0.17 10.04
CA SER A 67 6.81 1.61 10.14
C SER A 67 5.47 1.88 10.83
N PHE A 68 4.44 1.09 10.50
CA PHE A 68 3.14 1.17 11.15
C PHE A 68 3.23 0.79 12.64
N ALA A 69 3.85 -0.33 12.98
CA ALA A 69 4.03 -0.78 14.36
C ALA A 69 4.83 0.22 15.21
N LEU A 70 5.91 0.77 14.66
CA LEU A 70 6.71 1.81 15.33
C LEU A 70 5.92 3.11 15.52
N THR A 71 5.07 3.47 14.55
CA THR A 71 4.18 4.64 14.67
C THR A 71 3.17 4.42 15.80
N LEU A 72 2.52 3.25 15.86
CA LEU A 72 1.60 2.92 16.96
C LEU A 72 2.29 2.96 18.33
N LYS A 73 3.46 2.35 18.44
CA LYS A 73 4.25 2.33 19.68
C LYS A 73 4.68 3.73 20.11
N GLU A 74 5.02 4.61 19.17
CA GLU A 74 5.38 6.01 19.48
C GLU A 74 4.17 6.82 19.93
N ILE A 75 2.98 6.61 19.34
CA ILE A 75 1.73 7.24 19.78
C ILE A 75 1.38 6.78 21.19
N GLU A 76 1.46 5.48 21.46
CA GLU A 76 1.23 4.89 22.79
C GLU A 76 2.22 5.47 23.82
N ARG A 77 3.53 5.52 23.51
CA ARG A 77 4.56 6.06 24.39
C ARG A 77 4.31 7.52 24.79
N ARG A 78 3.70 8.31 23.92
CA ARG A 78 3.42 9.73 24.18
C ARG A 78 2.18 9.97 25.05
N GLY A 79 1.40 8.93 25.36
CA GLY A 79 0.09 9.10 25.99
C GLY A 79 -0.90 9.87 25.09
N GLU A 80 -0.54 10.09 23.82
CA GLU A 80 -1.39 10.78 22.84
C GLU A 80 -2.49 9.85 22.32
N LEU A 81 -2.38 8.54 22.56
CA LEU A 81 -3.39 7.56 22.17
C LEU A 81 -4.73 7.86 22.84
N GLU A 82 -4.74 8.18 24.14
CA GLU A 82 -5.95 8.54 24.88
C GLU A 82 -6.56 9.83 24.33
N GLY A 83 -5.76 10.89 24.09
CA GLY A 83 -6.26 12.14 23.49
C GLY A 83 -6.71 12.03 22.02
N LEU A 84 -6.18 11.08 21.25
CA LEU A 84 -6.64 10.75 19.89
C LEU A 84 -7.94 9.95 19.90
N LEU A 85 -8.11 9.03 20.88
CA LEU A 85 -9.30 8.20 21.05
C LEU A 85 -10.45 8.99 21.69
N GLU A 86 -10.16 9.92 22.59
CA GLU A 86 -11.13 10.80 23.22
C GLU A 86 -11.65 11.89 22.29
N GLY A 87 -11.12 12.00 21.06
CA GLY A 87 -11.65 12.84 20.00
C GLY A 87 -11.91 14.25 20.49
N GLY A 88 -10.85 14.96 20.90
CA GLY A 88 -10.95 16.19 21.69
C GLY A 88 -12.10 17.10 21.26
N GLU A 89 -13.12 17.22 22.13
CA GLU A 89 -14.37 18.02 22.18
C GLU A 89 -14.90 18.78 20.92
N GLY A 90 -14.39 18.49 19.73
CA GLY A 90 -14.62 19.19 18.49
C GLY A 90 -15.32 18.26 17.51
N GLU A 91 -16.47 18.72 17.03
CA GLU A 91 -17.28 18.20 15.92
C GLU A 91 -17.03 16.72 15.55
N THR A 92 -18.01 15.87 15.90
CA THR A 92 -18.05 14.46 15.50
C THR A 92 -17.80 14.29 14.00
N ILE A 93 -16.60 13.81 13.66
CA ILE A 93 -16.22 13.55 12.26
C ILE A 93 -17.14 12.46 11.73
N LYS A 94 -17.89 12.78 10.68
CA LYS A 94 -18.83 11.84 10.07
C LYS A 94 -18.08 10.65 9.45
N PRO A 95 -18.58 9.42 9.62
CA PRO A 95 -18.06 8.26 8.91
C PRO A 95 -17.97 8.51 7.40
N PHE A 96 -16.86 8.10 6.79
CA PHE A 96 -16.73 8.11 5.34
C PHE A 96 -17.42 6.88 4.75
N GLU A 97 -18.70 7.01 4.37
CA GLU A 97 -19.52 5.89 3.85
C GLU A 97 -18.88 5.18 2.65
N LEU A 98 -18.14 5.92 1.80
CA LEU A 98 -17.40 5.32 0.69
C LEU A 98 -16.33 4.34 1.19
N GLY A 99 -15.75 4.57 2.39
CA GLY A 99 -14.81 3.67 3.03
C GLY A 99 -15.37 2.26 3.25
N LYS A 100 -16.67 2.13 3.55
CA LYS A 100 -17.34 0.83 3.65
C LYS A 100 -17.39 0.11 2.31
N VAL A 101 -17.75 0.82 1.24
CA VAL A 101 -17.79 0.28 -0.13
C VAL A 101 -16.39 -0.16 -0.55
N LEU A 102 -15.39 0.71 -0.38
CA LEU A 102 -14.01 0.44 -0.74
C LEU A 102 -13.42 -0.71 0.08
N PHE A 103 -13.77 -0.86 1.36
CA PHE A 103 -13.39 -2.00 2.17
C PHE A 103 -13.90 -3.32 1.58
N ILE A 104 -15.21 -3.39 1.32
CA ILE A 104 -15.83 -4.60 0.74
C ILE A 104 -15.19 -4.91 -0.61
N THR A 105 -15.05 -3.90 -1.49
CA THR A 105 -14.42 -4.08 -2.80
C THR A 105 -12.97 -4.55 -2.68
N SER A 106 -12.19 -3.98 -1.76
CA SER A 106 -10.78 -4.37 -1.54
C SER A 106 -10.66 -5.83 -1.11
N VAL A 107 -11.52 -6.27 -0.17
CA VAL A 107 -11.57 -7.65 0.30
C VAL A 107 -12.03 -8.59 -0.82
N SER A 108 -13.07 -8.23 -1.57
CA SER A 108 -13.56 -9.03 -2.70
C SER A 108 -12.50 -9.18 -3.79
N LEU A 109 -11.78 -8.11 -4.14
CA LEU A 109 -10.68 -8.16 -5.11
C LEU A 109 -9.53 -9.05 -4.63
N MET A 110 -9.19 -8.98 -3.35
CA MET A 110 -8.16 -9.83 -2.74
C MET A 110 -8.55 -11.30 -2.83
N ILE A 111 -9.77 -11.66 -2.42
CA ILE A 111 -10.30 -13.04 -2.50
C ILE A 111 -10.35 -13.52 -3.95
N ALA A 112 -10.88 -12.71 -4.86
CA ALA A 112 -10.96 -13.05 -6.28
C ALA A 112 -9.57 -13.29 -6.90
N SER A 113 -8.59 -12.47 -6.54
CA SER A 113 -7.21 -12.61 -7.02
C SER A 113 -6.55 -13.89 -6.51
N ILE A 114 -6.77 -14.27 -5.25
CA ILE A 114 -6.30 -15.52 -4.66
C ILE A 114 -6.96 -16.72 -5.35
N ALA A 115 -8.28 -16.68 -5.52
CA ALA A 115 -9.03 -17.72 -6.21
C ALA A 115 -8.53 -17.92 -7.65
N LEU A 116 -8.27 -16.83 -8.37
CA LEU A 116 -7.75 -16.86 -9.73
C LEU A 116 -6.37 -17.54 -9.79
N LEU A 117 -5.46 -17.21 -8.86
CA LEU A 117 -4.16 -17.88 -8.78
C LEU A 117 -4.33 -19.38 -8.51
N ILE A 118 -5.18 -19.78 -7.56
CA ILE A 118 -5.43 -21.19 -7.23
C ILE A 118 -5.92 -21.96 -8.46
N LEU A 119 -6.83 -21.37 -9.25
CA LEU A 119 -7.37 -21.99 -10.45
C LEU A 119 -6.35 -22.08 -11.60
N ALA A 120 -5.51 -21.06 -11.76
CA ALA A 120 -4.50 -21.01 -12.81
C ALA A 120 -3.22 -21.80 -12.48
N TYR A 121 -2.89 -21.97 -11.20
CA TYR A 121 -1.62 -22.58 -10.76
C TYR A 121 -1.30 -23.95 -11.38
N PRO A 122 -2.26 -24.88 -11.56
CA PRO A 122 -1.98 -26.19 -12.16
C PRO A 122 -1.54 -26.12 -13.64
N ILE A 123 -2.02 -25.11 -14.37
CA ILE A 123 -1.77 -24.95 -15.82
C ILE A 123 -0.65 -23.96 -16.14
N LEU A 124 -0.10 -23.27 -15.13
CA LEU A 124 1.05 -22.40 -15.34
C LEU A 124 2.28 -23.20 -15.78
N PRO A 125 3.08 -22.67 -16.73
CA PRO A 125 4.35 -23.26 -17.11
C PRO A 125 5.32 -23.26 -15.91
N GLN A 126 6.32 -24.15 -15.93
CA GLN A 126 7.32 -24.19 -14.86
C GLN A 126 8.14 -22.89 -14.76
N ARG A 127 8.28 -22.17 -15.87
CA ARG A 127 8.97 -20.90 -15.96
C ARG A 127 7.99 -19.84 -16.42
N VAL A 128 7.76 -18.84 -15.57
CA VAL A 128 6.74 -17.80 -15.72
C VAL A 128 7.44 -16.46 -15.99
N VAL A 129 6.95 -15.71 -16.98
CA VAL A 129 7.37 -14.35 -17.26
C VAL A 129 6.86 -13.43 -16.15
N VAL A 130 7.75 -12.69 -15.51
CA VAL A 130 7.43 -11.75 -14.43
C VAL A 130 7.84 -10.31 -14.73
N HIS A 131 8.64 -10.10 -15.78
CA HIS A 131 9.11 -8.79 -16.17
C HIS A 131 9.19 -8.62 -17.68
N PHE A 132 8.86 -7.41 -18.13
CA PHE A 132 8.90 -6.98 -19.52
C PHE A 132 9.83 -5.78 -19.66
N GLY A 133 10.65 -5.77 -20.71
CA GLY A 133 11.47 -4.63 -21.10
C GLY A 133 10.65 -3.45 -21.63
N ILE A 134 11.33 -2.34 -21.93
CA ILE A 134 10.72 -1.13 -22.53
C ILE A 134 10.15 -1.45 -23.93
N ASP A 135 10.71 -2.44 -24.61
CA ASP A 135 10.26 -2.97 -25.89
C ASP A 135 9.09 -3.96 -25.77
N MET A 136 8.49 -4.07 -24.58
CA MET A 136 7.40 -5.00 -24.26
C MET A 136 7.76 -6.48 -24.45
N LYS A 137 9.05 -6.83 -24.51
CA LYS A 137 9.48 -8.24 -24.58
C LYS A 137 9.74 -8.82 -23.19
N PRO A 138 9.41 -10.10 -22.96
CA PRO A 138 9.82 -10.81 -21.74
C PRO A 138 11.33 -10.77 -21.57
N ASN A 139 11.80 -10.25 -20.44
CA ASN A 139 13.24 -10.24 -20.11
C ASN A 139 13.52 -10.65 -18.65
N GLY A 140 12.48 -10.98 -17.86
CA GLY A 140 12.63 -11.57 -16.54
C GLY A 140 11.67 -12.74 -16.34
N TRP A 141 12.20 -13.80 -15.75
CA TRP A 141 11.53 -15.07 -15.57
C TRP A 141 11.71 -15.55 -14.14
N MET A 142 10.69 -16.23 -13.63
CA MET A 142 10.69 -16.84 -12.30
C MET A 142 10.18 -18.27 -12.41
N ASP A 143 10.54 -19.15 -11.48
CA ASP A 143 9.89 -20.44 -11.39
C ASP A 143 8.43 -20.27 -10.93
N LYS A 144 7.60 -21.27 -11.21
CA LYS A 144 6.17 -21.25 -10.89
C LYS A 144 5.87 -21.01 -9.41
N VAL A 145 6.68 -21.58 -8.51
CA VAL A 145 6.49 -21.44 -7.06
C VAL A 145 6.84 -20.01 -6.62
N GLY A 146 7.98 -19.50 -7.08
CA GLY A 146 8.39 -18.12 -6.85
C GLY A 146 7.33 -17.13 -7.32
N PHE A 147 6.79 -17.32 -8.53
CA PHE A 147 5.72 -16.47 -9.06
C PHE A 147 4.48 -16.49 -8.17
N ALA A 148 4.04 -17.67 -7.72
CA ALA A 148 2.88 -17.79 -6.85
C ALA A 148 3.10 -17.10 -5.49
N ILE A 149 4.29 -17.21 -4.91
CA ILE A 149 4.65 -16.50 -3.66
C ILE A 149 4.61 -14.99 -3.89
N MET A 150 5.27 -14.49 -4.94
CA MET A 150 5.27 -13.06 -5.29
C MET A 150 3.83 -12.54 -5.49
N TYR A 151 3.01 -13.29 -6.21
CA TYR A 151 1.61 -12.96 -6.45
C TYR A 151 0.83 -12.86 -5.14
N LEU A 152 0.94 -13.86 -4.26
CA LEU A 152 0.24 -13.88 -2.97
C LEU A 152 0.71 -12.73 -2.07
N VAL A 153 2.02 -12.50 -1.97
CA VAL A 153 2.56 -11.39 -1.16
C VAL A 153 2.01 -10.06 -1.63
N ASN A 154 2.04 -9.80 -2.95
CA ASN A 154 1.57 -8.54 -3.51
C ASN A 154 0.06 -8.33 -3.26
N VAL A 155 -0.75 -9.35 -3.56
CA VAL A 155 -2.22 -9.31 -3.38
C VAL A 155 -2.60 -9.18 -1.91
N LEU A 156 -1.97 -9.95 -1.01
CA LEU A 156 -2.26 -9.89 0.42
C LEU A 156 -1.83 -8.55 1.00
N MET A 157 -0.64 -8.04 0.68
CA MET A 157 -0.20 -6.74 1.18
C MET A 157 -1.09 -5.60 0.70
N MET A 158 -1.24 -5.46 -0.62
CA MET A 158 -2.01 -4.33 -1.18
C MET A 158 -3.49 -4.43 -0.81
N GLY A 159 -4.06 -5.63 -0.86
CA GLY A 159 -5.43 -5.90 -0.46
C GLY A 159 -5.67 -5.62 1.01
N PHE A 160 -4.79 -6.11 1.89
CA PHE A 160 -4.88 -5.88 3.33
C PHE A 160 -4.78 -4.40 3.69
N PHE A 161 -3.77 -3.67 3.20
CA PHE A 161 -3.61 -2.26 3.53
C PHE A 161 -4.75 -1.39 3.00
N SER A 162 -5.19 -1.62 1.76
CA SER A 162 -6.32 -0.90 1.19
C SER A 162 -7.62 -1.18 1.96
N ALA A 163 -7.87 -2.44 2.32
CA ALA A 163 -9.01 -2.82 3.15
C ALA A 163 -8.92 -2.19 4.56
N LEU A 164 -7.77 -2.27 5.22
CA LEU A 164 -7.56 -1.70 6.56
C LEU A 164 -7.79 -0.19 6.57
N ILE A 165 -7.20 0.54 5.63
CA ILE A 165 -7.36 2.01 5.54
C ILE A 165 -8.81 2.36 5.22
N SER A 166 -9.46 1.63 4.32
CA SER A 166 -10.88 1.85 3.99
C SER A 166 -11.78 1.57 5.20
N TRP A 167 -11.52 0.49 5.94
CA TRP A 167 -12.22 0.13 7.17
C TRP A 167 -12.03 1.19 8.25
N MET A 168 -10.79 1.63 8.50
CA MET A 168 -10.48 2.69 9.45
C MET A 168 -11.16 4.00 9.07
N SER A 169 -11.22 4.35 7.79
CA SER A 169 -11.89 5.59 7.33
C SER A 169 -13.40 5.62 7.62
N PHE A 170 -14.01 4.45 7.75
CA PHE A 170 -15.43 4.30 8.05
C PHE A 170 -15.69 4.08 9.55
N LYS A 171 -14.93 3.20 10.21
CA LYS A 171 -15.14 2.83 11.62
C LYS A 171 -14.49 3.79 12.61
N GLU A 172 -13.31 4.30 12.28
CA GLU A 172 -12.48 5.12 13.17
C GLU A 172 -11.91 6.32 12.40
N PRO A 173 -12.76 7.18 11.80
CA PRO A 173 -12.31 8.27 10.94
C PRO A 173 -11.36 9.22 11.68
N GLY A 174 -11.53 9.42 12.99
CA GLY A 174 -10.66 10.27 13.81
C GLY A 174 -9.19 9.86 13.79
N ALA A 175 -8.90 8.55 13.79
CA ALA A 175 -7.53 8.03 13.74
C ALA A 175 -6.84 8.44 12.42
N LEU A 176 -7.55 8.34 11.29
CA LEU A 176 -7.01 8.77 9.99
C LEU A 176 -7.09 10.28 9.76
N TYR A 177 -8.04 10.96 10.39
CA TYR A 177 -8.22 12.40 10.25
C TYR A 177 -6.99 13.16 10.75
N SER A 178 -6.41 12.68 11.85
CA SER A 178 -5.13 13.18 12.40
C SER A 178 -3.97 13.10 11.39
N LEU A 179 -3.95 12.03 10.57
CA LEU A 179 -2.95 11.84 9.50
C LEU A 179 -3.22 12.75 8.29
N SER A 180 -4.49 13.11 8.06
CA SER A 180 -4.93 13.95 6.94
C SER A 180 -4.79 15.46 7.15
N LYS A 181 -4.16 15.88 8.26
CA LYS A 181 -4.08 17.29 8.71
C LYS A 181 -5.45 17.90 8.99
N ASN A 182 -6.39 17.09 9.50
CA ASN A 182 -7.75 17.51 9.78
C ASN A 182 -8.49 18.09 8.56
N ASP A 183 -8.27 17.50 7.39
CA ASP A 183 -8.94 17.90 6.15
C ASP A 183 -9.57 16.66 5.51
N GLU A 184 -10.90 16.64 5.49
CA GLU A 184 -11.71 15.57 4.93
C GLU A 184 -11.34 15.28 3.47
N ARG A 185 -11.01 16.31 2.67
CA ARG A 185 -10.63 16.13 1.27
C ARG A 185 -9.33 15.34 1.15
N ASN A 186 -8.38 15.59 2.04
CA ASN A 186 -7.11 14.86 2.06
C ASN A 186 -7.31 13.41 2.49
N LEU A 187 -8.18 13.15 3.48
CA LEU A 187 -8.53 11.80 3.88
C LEU A 187 -9.16 11.02 2.72
N LYS A 188 -10.14 11.60 2.03
CA LYS A 188 -10.79 11.00 0.86
C LYS A 188 -9.79 10.70 -0.26
N ALA A 189 -8.91 11.65 -0.56
CA ALA A 189 -7.88 11.49 -1.57
C ALA A 189 -6.89 10.37 -1.20
N PHE A 190 -6.49 10.28 0.08
CA PHE A 190 -5.60 9.23 0.57
C PHE A 190 -6.22 7.84 0.46
N VAL A 191 -7.46 7.66 0.93
CA VAL A 191 -8.18 6.38 0.83
C VAL A 191 -8.36 5.99 -0.65
N ALA A 192 -8.76 6.94 -1.51
CA ALA A 192 -8.91 6.69 -2.94
C ALA A 192 -7.59 6.32 -3.63
N LEU A 193 -6.48 6.95 -3.23
CA LEU A 193 -5.15 6.66 -3.76
C LEU A 193 -4.67 5.25 -3.37
N MET A 194 -4.89 4.85 -2.11
CA MET A 194 -4.56 3.49 -1.66
C MET A 194 -5.37 2.44 -2.43
N PHE A 195 -6.66 2.69 -2.62
CA PHE A 195 -7.52 1.82 -3.42
C PHE A 195 -7.11 1.76 -4.89
N ALA A 196 -6.80 2.90 -5.51
CA ALA A 196 -6.30 2.94 -6.89
C ALA A 196 -4.98 2.18 -7.05
N THR A 197 -4.09 2.28 -6.06
CA THR A 197 -2.83 1.52 -6.01
C THR A 197 -3.08 0.02 -5.96
N GLN A 198 -4.03 -0.43 -5.14
CA GLN A 198 -4.45 -1.83 -5.11
C GLN A 198 -4.97 -2.28 -6.48
N LEU A 199 -5.87 -1.53 -7.11
CA LEU A 199 -6.41 -1.87 -8.43
C LEU A 199 -5.31 -2.06 -9.47
N ILE A 200 -4.39 -1.09 -9.53
CA ILE A 200 -3.25 -1.12 -10.45
C ILE A 200 -2.40 -2.38 -10.24
N ALA A 201 -2.07 -2.69 -9.00
CA ALA A 201 -1.29 -3.88 -8.65
C ALA A 201 -2.05 -5.17 -9.00
N THR A 202 -3.33 -5.26 -8.63
CA THR A 202 -4.19 -6.42 -8.96
C THR A 202 -4.29 -6.63 -10.48
N PHE A 203 -4.54 -5.60 -11.27
CA PHE A 203 -4.60 -5.73 -12.73
C PHE A 203 -3.27 -6.12 -13.35
N ALA A 204 -2.15 -5.61 -12.83
CA ALA A 204 -0.82 -6.03 -13.27
C ALA A 204 -0.58 -7.52 -13.02
N MET A 205 -0.98 -8.03 -11.85
CA MET A 205 -0.86 -9.45 -11.50
C MET A 205 -1.79 -10.34 -12.34
N ILE A 206 -3.03 -9.91 -12.58
CA ILE A 206 -3.98 -10.61 -13.47
C ILE A 206 -3.42 -10.65 -14.89
N TYR A 207 -2.86 -9.54 -15.39
CA TYR A 207 -2.24 -9.49 -16.70
C TYR A 207 -1.06 -10.45 -16.81
N LEU A 208 -0.17 -10.48 -15.82
CA LEU A 208 0.95 -11.44 -15.76
C LEU A 208 0.44 -12.88 -15.79
N LEU A 209 -0.59 -13.18 -15.01
CA LEU A 209 -1.18 -14.50 -14.98
C LEU A 209 -1.74 -14.87 -16.36
N TRP A 210 -2.55 -13.99 -16.95
CA TRP A 210 -3.14 -14.19 -18.28
C TRP A 210 -2.08 -14.39 -19.37
N TYR A 211 -1.04 -13.55 -19.41
CA TYR A 211 0.04 -13.65 -20.39
C TYR A 211 0.75 -15.01 -20.37
N ASN A 212 0.90 -15.61 -19.18
CA ASN A 212 1.57 -16.90 -19.03
C ASN A 212 0.66 -18.11 -19.32
N LEU A 213 -0.64 -17.89 -19.52
CA LEU A 213 -1.61 -18.92 -19.89
C LEU A 213 -1.87 -19.00 -21.39
N THR A 214 -1.48 -17.96 -22.14
CA THR A 214 -1.66 -17.84 -23.60
C THR A 214 -0.36 -18.05 -24.35
#